data_AF-A0A2A5JJ75-F1
#
_entry.id   AF-A0A2A5JJ75-F1
#
_cell.length_a   1.000
_cell.length_b   1.000
_cell.length_c   1.000
_cell.angle_alpha   90.00
_cell.angle_beta   90.00
_cell.angle_gamma   90.00
#
_symmetry.space_group_name_H-M   'P 1'
#
loop_
_entity.id
_entity.type
_entity.pdbx_description
1 polymer ?
#
loop_
_entity_poly.entity_id
_entity_poly.type
_entity_poly.pdbx_seq_one_letter_code
_entity_poly.pdbx_strand_id
1 'polypeptide(L)'
;MGRNWQWSYTQGRIKRLKAEVAARQNGEPFDANQIPLHSYDGTMQSKFKRGWQSVCETDIQCRLNGHNTYQQVRQRLAKQFGERHE
;
A
#
# COMPACT_ATOMS: atom_id res chain seq x y z
N MET A 1 -13.13 -9.40 -22.84
CA MET A 1 -12.62 -10.24 -21.73
C MET A 1 -11.55 -9.53 -20.87
N GLY A 2 -11.68 -8.22 -20.58
CA GLY A 2 -10.62 -7.44 -19.89
C GLY A 2 -10.80 -7.25 -18.38
N ARG A 3 -12.00 -7.52 -17.87
CA ARG A 3 -12.44 -7.02 -16.56
C ARG A 3 -11.91 -7.88 -15.39
N ASN A 4 -11.77 -9.19 -15.60
CA ASN A 4 -11.36 -10.13 -14.55
C ASN A 4 -9.86 -10.04 -14.21
N TRP A 5 -9.01 -9.83 -15.24
CA TRP A 5 -7.57 -9.69 -15.01
C TRP A 5 -7.23 -8.36 -14.34
N GLN A 6 -7.93 -7.28 -14.71
CA GLN A 6 -7.78 -5.97 -14.05
C GLN A 6 -8.24 -6.06 -12.61
N TRP A 7 -9.36 -6.73 -12.36
CA TRP A 7 -9.83 -6.95 -11.00
C TRP A 7 -8.81 -7.71 -10.15
N SER A 8 -8.26 -8.82 -10.67
CA SER A 8 -7.23 -9.61 -9.96
C SER A 8 -5.98 -8.79 -9.64
N TYR A 9 -5.52 -7.96 -10.60
CA TYR A 9 -4.39 -7.05 -10.37
C TYR A 9 -4.68 -6.04 -9.26
N THR A 10 -5.85 -5.38 -9.32
CA THR A 10 -6.28 -4.40 -8.32
C THR A 10 -6.43 -5.05 -6.94
N GLN A 11 -6.95 -6.28 -6.88
CA GLN A 11 -7.03 -7.04 -5.62
C GLN A 11 -5.65 -7.35 -5.03
N GLY A 12 -4.65 -7.66 -5.88
CA GLY A 12 -3.25 -7.84 -5.46
C GLY A 12 -2.73 -6.63 -4.70
N ARG A 13 -2.90 -5.43 -5.28
CA ARG A 13 -2.49 -4.16 -4.65
C ARG A 13 -3.21 -3.89 -3.34
N ILE A 14 -4.53 -4.02 -3.33
CA ILE A 14 -5.35 -3.73 -2.14
C ILE A 14 -4.98 -4.67 -0.99
N LYS A 15 -4.85 -5.97 -1.26
CA LYS A 15 -4.50 -6.95 -0.21
C LYS A 15 -3.09 -6.72 0.31
N ARG A 16 -2.13 -6.42 -0.56
CA ARG A 16 -0.76 -6.09 -0.15
C ARG A 16 -0.73 -4.90 0.81
N LEU A 17 -1.37 -3.80 0.41
CA LEU A 17 -1.43 -2.58 1.21
C LEU A 17 -2.09 -2.81 2.57
N LYS A 18 -3.22 -3.53 2.61
CA LYS A 18 -3.90 -3.84 3.88
C LYS A 18 -3.03 -4.68 4.81
N ALA A 19 -2.40 -5.73 4.28
CA ALA A 19 -1.57 -6.63 5.07
C ALA A 19 -0.32 -5.91 5.59
N GLU A 20 0.34 -5.10 4.76
CA GLU A 20 1.53 -4.36 5.17
C GLU A 20 1.22 -3.29 6.21
N VAL A 21 0.14 -2.54 6.00
CA VAL A 21 -0.31 -1.52 6.94
C VAL A 21 -0.63 -2.15 8.29
N ALA A 22 -1.35 -3.28 8.31
CA ALA A 22 -1.68 -3.99 9.53
C ALA A 22 -0.41 -4.50 10.24
N ALA A 23 0.51 -5.12 9.50
CA ALA A 23 1.77 -5.62 10.06
C ALA A 23 2.60 -4.48 10.68
N ARG A 24 2.72 -3.34 10.00
CA ARG A 24 3.45 -2.18 10.53
C ARG A 24 2.75 -1.51 11.71
N GLN A 25 1.42 -1.48 11.73
CA GLN A 25 0.66 -0.99 12.88
C GLN A 25 0.83 -1.90 14.11
N ASN A 26 0.95 -3.21 13.91
CA ASN A 26 1.18 -4.19 14.97
C ASN A 26 2.67 -4.34 15.35
N GLY A 27 3.59 -3.74 14.57
CA GLY A 27 5.04 -3.91 14.76
C GLY A 27 5.56 -5.29 14.34
N GLU A 28 4.84 -6.00 13.47
CA GLU A 28 5.20 -7.33 13.00
C GLU A 28 6.05 -7.28 11.72
N PRO A 29 7.01 -8.21 11.56
CA PRO A 29 7.76 -8.34 10.31
C PRO A 29 6.83 -8.79 9.18
N PHE A 30 6.99 -8.18 8.00
CA PHE A 30 6.16 -8.47 6.84
C PHE A 30 6.98 -8.84 5.61
N ASP A 31 6.72 -10.01 5.02
CA ASP A 31 7.42 -10.46 3.81
C ASP A 31 6.70 -10.03 2.53
N ALA A 32 7.46 -9.38 1.63
CA ALA A 32 7.05 -9.02 0.27
C ALA A 32 6.79 -10.20 -0.65
N ASN A 33 7.57 -11.26 -0.48
CA ASN A 33 7.65 -12.36 -1.42
C ASN A 33 6.58 -13.43 -1.16
N GLN A 34 6.02 -13.45 0.05
CA GLN A 34 4.92 -14.34 0.42
C GLN A 34 3.59 -13.85 -0.17
N ILE A 35 3.35 -14.24 -1.42
CA ILE A 35 2.13 -13.87 -2.16
C ILE A 35 1.03 -14.89 -1.84
N PRO A 36 -0.16 -14.46 -1.35
CA PRO A 36 -1.24 -15.36 -1.06
C PRO A 36 -1.88 -15.94 -2.33
N LEU A 37 -2.47 -17.13 -2.20
CA LEU A 37 -3.29 -17.71 -3.25
C LEU A 37 -4.59 -16.90 -3.38
N HIS A 38 -4.87 -16.43 -4.60
CA HIS A 38 -6.05 -15.64 -4.93
C HIS A 38 -7.01 -16.40 -5.84
N SER A 39 -6.50 -17.14 -6.81
CA SER A 39 -7.29 -17.91 -7.77
C SER A 39 -6.54 -19.17 -8.21
N TYR A 40 -7.28 -20.23 -8.51
CA TYR A 40 -6.74 -21.44 -9.13
C TYR A 40 -6.54 -21.28 -10.64
N ASP A 41 -7.08 -20.22 -11.25
CA ASP A 41 -6.74 -19.83 -12.62
C ASP A 41 -5.35 -19.17 -12.62
N GLY A 42 -4.38 -19.81 -13.26
CA GLY A 42 -3.01 -19.33 -13.36
C GLY A 42 -2.89 -17.93 -13.97
N THR A 43 -3.80 -17.55 -14.88
CA THR A 43 -3.82 -16.20 -15.46
C THR A 43 -4.21 -15.17 -14.41
N MET A 44 -5.27 -15.44 -13.65
CA MET A 44 -5.73 -14.55 -12.58
C MET A 44 -4.71 -14.48 -11.44
N GLN A 45 -4.12 -15.62 -11.06
CA GLN A 45 -3.07 -15.69 -10.04
C GLN A 45 -1.82 -14.91 -10.46
N SER A 46 -1.40 -15.02 -11.72
CA SER A 46 -0.26 -14.26 -12.25
C SER A 46 -0.52 -12.75 -12.23
N LYS A 47 -1.74 -12.32 -12.60
CA LYS A 47 -2.13 -10.91 -12.56
C LYS A 47 -2.23 -10.37 -11.13
N PHE A 48 -2.74 -11.19 -10.20
CA PHE A 48 -2.73 -10.89 -8.78
C PHE A 48 -1.30 -10.71 -8.24
N LYS A 49 -0.40 -11.65 -8.55
CA LYS A 49 1.03 -11.57 -8.19
C LYS A 49 1.67 -10.27 -8.70
N ARG A 50 1.41 -9.89 -9.94
CA ARG A 50 1.89 -8.62 -10.51
C ARG A 50 1.37 -7.42 -9.74
N GLY A 51 0.09 -7.42 -9.34
CA GLY A 51 -0.49 -6.35 -8.53
C GLY A 51 0.07 -6.31 -7.11
N TRP A 52 0.33 -7.46 -6.50
CA TRP A 52 0.97 -7.55 -5.18
C TRP A 52 2.37 -6.94 -5.19
N GLN A 53 3.16 -7.23 -6.23
CA GLN A 53 4.53 -6.75 -6.39
C GLN A 53 4.62 -5.31 -6.91
N SER A 54 3.53 -4.72 -7.41
CA SER A 54 3.53 -3.35 -7.92
C SER A 54 3.36 -2.29 -6.83
N VAL A 55 3.18 -2.68 -5.56
CA VAL A 55 3.02 -1.74 -4.45
C VAL A 55 4.40 -1.28 -3.99
N CYS A 56 4.61 0.04 -4.02
CA CYS A 56 5.85 0.65 -3.55
C CYS A 56 5.73 1.13 -2.10
N GLU A 57 6.88 1.32 -1.45
CA GLU A 57 6.97 1.93 -0.11
C GLU A 57 6.19 3.24 -0.02
N THR A 58 6.24 4.09 -1.07
CA THR A 58 5.45 5.32 -1.14
C THR A 58 3.95 5.09 -1.03
N ASP A 59 3.40 4.05 -1.69
CA ASP A 59 1.97 3.74 -1.60
C ASP A 59 1.58 3.36 -0.16
N ILE A 60 2.45 2.60 0.52
CA ILE A 60 2.26 2.16 1.91
C ILE A 60 2.34 3.37 2.86
N GLN A 61 3.34 4.23 2.69
CA GLN A 61 3.50 5.45 3.47
C GLN A 61 2.35 6.42 3.27
N CYS A 62 1.86 6.61 2.04
CA CYS A 62 0.66 7.40 1.77
C CYS A 62 -0.57 6.82 2.48
N ARG A 63 -0.66 5.50 2.61
CA ARG A 63 -1.78 4.86 3.31
C ARG A 63 -1.65 4.94 4.83
N LEU A 64 -0.44 4.79 5.37
CA LEU A 64 -0.13 4.88 6.80
C LEU A 64 -0.27 6.29 7.35
N ASN A 65 0.26 7.28 6.63
CA ASN A 65 0.19 8.67 7.04
C ASN A 65 -1.23 9.24 6.88
N GLY A 66 -2.16 8.47 6.31
CA GLY A 66 -3.41 8.99 5.79
C GLY A 66 -3.13 9.96 4.63
N HIS A 67 -4.15 10.31 3.87
CA HIS A 67 -4.06 11.47 3.00
C HIS A 67 -3.98 12.70 3.90
N ASN A 68 -2.82 12.95 4.51
CA ASN A 68 -2.60 14.18 5.25
C ASN A 68 -2.78 15.28 4.24
N THR A 69 -3.85 16.06 4.41
CA THR A 69 -4.02 17.28 3.63
C THR A 69 -2.75 18.10 3.79
N TYR A 70 -2.41 18.88 2.76
CA TYR A 70 -1.24 19.76 2.79
C TYR A 70 -1.14 20.56 4.11
N GLN A 71 -2.29 20.95 4.67
CA GLN A 71 -2.42 21.58 5.98
C GLN A 71 -1.94 20.71 7.15
N GLN A 72 -2.29 19.43 7.19
CA GLN A 72 -1.86 18.49 8.25
C GLN A 72 -0.36 18.20 8.16
N VAL A 73 0.18 18.06 6.94
CA VAL A 73 1.63 17.92 6.74
C VAL A 73 2.36 19.18 7.19
N ARG A 74 1.88 20.36 6.80
CA ARG A 74 2.44 21.65 7.26
C ARG A 74 2.42 21.80 8.77
N GLN A 75 1.30 21.50 9.42
CA GLN A 75 1.19 21.58 10.87
C GLN A 75 2.16 20.63 11.58
N ARG A 76 2.31 19.40 11.08
CA ARG A 76 3.28 18.44 11.63
C ARG A 76 4.72 18.93 11.45
N LEU A 77 5.07 19.45 10.28
CA LEU A 77 6.41 19.98 10.02
C LEU A 77 6.70 21.22 10.87
N ALA A 78 5.75 22.15 11.00
CA ALA A 78 5.86 23.32 11.87
C ALA A 78 6.08 22.91 13.34
N LYS A 79 5.37 21.88 13.81
CA LYS A 79 5.56 21.33 15.17
C LYS A 79 6.94 20.69 15.37
N GLN A 80 7.49 20.07 14.34
CA GLN A 80 8.75 19.32 14.43
C GLN A 80 9.99 20.20 14.26
N PHE A 81 9.91 21.25 13.42
CA PHE A 81 11.05 22.09 13.07
C PHE A 81 10.91 23.56 13.52
N GLY A 82 9.79 23.93 14.14
CA GLY A 82 9.45 25.32 14.46
C GLY A 82 8.94 26.09 13.24
N GLU A 83 8.08 27.07 13.46
CA GLU A 83 7.66 27.99 12.39
C GLU A 83 8.82 28.92 12.03
N ARG A 84 9.33 28.80 10.80
CA ARG A 84 10.21 29.83 10.24
C ARG A 84 9.33 31.04 9.91
N HIS A 85 9.36 32.02 10.81
CA HIS A 85 8.96 33.38 10.48
C HIS A 85 10.02 33.95 9.53
N GLU A 86 9.66 34.05 8.25
CA GLU A 86 10.32 34.98 7.31
C GLU A 86 9.81 36.40 7.55
#